data_AF-A0A962YT23-F1
#
_entry.id   AF-A0A962YT23-F1
#
_cell.length_a   1.000
_cell.length_b   1.000
_cell.length_c   1.000
_cell.angle_alpha   90.00
_cell.angle_beta   90.00
_cell.angle_gamma   90.00
#
_symmetry.space_group_name_H-M   'P 1'
#
loop_
_entity.id
_entity.type
_entity.pdbx_description
1 polymer ?
#
loop_
_entity_poly.entity_id
_entity_poly.type
_entity_poly.pdbx_seq_one_letter_code
_entity_poly.pdbx_strand_id
1 'polypeptide(L)'
;RQPIEIVGDERVEGVKVCATRLGAADARGRRAPEVVPGSEEIIPADRVIIAFGFQPSPAPWFADFGIAVDDRGRVRATPASARKFQTANPKVFAGGDMVRGSDLVVTAIFEGREAAEGILDYLEV
;
A
#
# COMPACT_ATOMS: atom_id res chain seq x y z
N ARG A 1 -17.86 8.89 8.50
CA ARG A 1 -17.75 8.27 9.84
C ARG A 1 -16.44 7.50 9.86
N GLN A 2 -15.66 7.61 10.93
CA GLN A 2 -14.38 6.93 11.09
C GLN A 2 -14.50 5.87 12.19
N PRO A 3 -14.06 4.62 11.98
CA PRO A 3 -14.03 3.61 13.04
C PRO A 3 -12.97 3.94 14.09
N ILE A 4 -13.32 3.76 15.37
CA ILE A 4 -12.46 3.99 16.53
C ILE A 4 -12.09 2.66 17.19
N GLU A 5 -13.07 1.78 17.34
CA GLU A 5 -12.93 0.56 18.15
C GLU A 5 -13.92 -0.50 17.67
N ILE A 6 -13.48 -1.77 17.64
CA ILE A 6 -14.38 -2.92 17.52
C ILE A 6 -14.81 -3.27 18.95
N VAL A 7 -16.12 -3.17 19.21
CA VAL A 7 -16.70 -3.37 20.55
C VAL A 7 -17.07 -4.83 20.73
N GLY A 8 -16.76 -5.35 21.90
CA GLY A 8 -17.03 -6.73 22.32
C GLY A 8 -15.81 -7.38 22.95
N ASP A 9 -16.02 -8.45 23.73
CA ASP A 9 -14.96 -9.19 24.41
C ASP A 9 -14.64 -10.49 23.65
N GLU A 10 -15.44 -11.53 23.84
CA GLU A 10 -15.28 -12.83 23.15
C GLU A 10 -15.77 -12.80 21.69
N ARG A 11 -16.68 -11.89 21.35
CA ARG A 11 -17.26 -11.73 20.02
C ARG A 11 -17.51 -10.25 19.73
N VAL A 12 -17.59 -9.90 18.44
CA VAL A 12 -18.00 -8.57 18.02
C VAL A 12 -19.47 -8.34 18.41
N GLU A 13 -19.73 -7.20 19.02
CA GLU A 13 -21.05 -6.68 19.34
C GLU A 13 -21.35 -5.36 18.60
N GLY A 14 -20.32 -4.66 18.15
CA GLY A 14 -20.47 -3.47 17.32
C GLY A 14 -19.15 -2.83 16.91
N VAL A 15 -19.26 -1.70 16.24
CA VAL A 15 -18.12 -0.83 15.91
C VAL A 15 -18.43 0.56 16.42
N LYS A 16 -17.58 1.07 17.32
CA LYS A 16 -17.62 2.46 17.75
C LYS A 16 -17.06 3.33 16.62
N VAL A 17 -17.82 4.33 16.20
CA VAL A 17 -17.45 5.26 15.13
C VAL A 17 -17.62 6.69 15.61
N CYS A 18 -16.93 7.65 14.97
CA CYS A 18 -17.22 9.08 15.10
C CYS A 18 -17.63 9.68 13.75
N ALA A 19 -18.45 10.74 13.79
CA ALA A 19 -18.72 11.53 12.61
C ALA A 19 -17.48 12.33 12.18
N THR A 20 -17.36 12.54 10.88
CA THR A 20 -16.25 13.26 10.26
C THR A 20 -16.80 14.32 9.33
N ARG A 21 -16.15 15.49 9.29
CA ARG A 21 -16.39 16.54 8.28
C ARG A 21 -15.14 16.72 7.42
N LEU A 22 -15.29 17.26 6.21
CA LEU A 22 -14.13 17.58 5.38
C LEU A 22 -13.47 18.87 5.87
N GLY A 23 -12.18 18.81 6.17
CA GLY A 23 -11.36 19.97 6.50
C GLY A 23 -11.09 20.89 5.30
N ALA A 24 -10.16 21.82 5.47
CA ALA A 24 -9.68 22.64 4.37
C ALA A 24 -8.98 21.78 3.30
N ALA A 25 -9.02 22.26 2.06
CA ALA A 25 -8.25 21.63 0.99
C ALA A 25 -6.76 21.94 1.16
N ASP A 26 -5.91 20.93 0.99
CA ASP A 26 -4.47 21.09 0.86
C ASP A 26 -4.12 21.76 -0.49
N ALA A 27 -2.84 22.08 -0.70
CA ALA A 27 -2.36 22.68 -1.94
C ALA A 27 -2.62 21.84 -3.21
N ARG A 28 -2.97 20.55 -3.05
CA ARG A 28 -3.32 19.61 -4.12
C ARG A 28 -4.84 19.41 -4.24
N GLY A 29 -5.64 20.18 -3.52
CA GLY A 29 -7.10 20.10 -3.50
C GLY A 29 -7.65 18.96 -2.62
N ARG A 30 -6.81 18.17 -1.95
CA ARG A 30 -7.27 17.05 -1.11
C ARG A 30 -7.73 17.57 0.23
N ARG A 31 -8.86 17.06 0.72
CA ARG A 31 -9.44 17.43 2.02
C ARG A 31 -9.30 16.27 2.99
N ALA A 32 -8.62 16.49 4.10
CA ALA A 32 -8.52 15.49 5.15
C ALA A 32 -9.83 15.43 5.96
N PRO A 33 -10.27 14.24 6.42
CA PRO A 33 -11.37 14.15 7.35
C PRO A 33 -10.96 14.70 8.74
N GLU A 34 -11.81 15.54 9.32
CA GLU A 34 -11.72 16.03 10.69
C GLU A 34 -12.81 15.40 11.55
N VAL A 35 -12.45 14.88 12.73
CA VAL A 35 -13.40 14.33 13.70
C VAL A 35 -14.32 15.43 14.22
N VAL A 36 -15.62 15.13 14.33
CA VAL A 36 -16.58 15.98 15.03
C VAL A 36 -16.61 15.54 16.50
N PRO A 37 -16.14 16.35 17.46
CA PRO A 37 -16.07 15.95 18.87
C PRO A 37 -17.45 15.62 19.45
N GLY A 38 -17.54 14.58 20.29
CA GLY A 38 -18.78 14.18 20.96
C GLY A 38 -19.80 13.49 20.04
N SER A 39 -19.40 13.09 18.83
CA SER A 39 -20.25 12.42 17.85
C SER A 39 -20.09 10.90 17.85
N GLU A 40 -19.46 10.34 18.89
CA GLU A 40 -19.23 8.92 19.01
C GLU A 40 -20.55 8.15 19.15
N GLU A 41 -20.71 7.11 18.35
CA GLU A 41 -21.84 6.19 18.42
C GLU A 41 -21.35 4.75 18.21
N ILE A 42 -22.11 3.77 18.70
CA ILE A 42 -21.85 2.36 18.44
C ILE A 42 -22.84 1.88 17.38
N ILE A 43 -22.32 1.36 16.27
CA ILE A 43 -23.13 0.66 15.26
C ILE A 43 -23.14 -0.83 15.65
N PRO A 44 -24.29 -1.42 15.99
CA PRO A 44 -24.38 -2.85 16.30
C PRO A 44 -23.96 -3.69 15.10
N ALA A 45 -23.12 -4.70 15.35
CA ALA A 45 -22.62 -5.60 14.32
C ALA A 45 -22.13 -6.91 14.93
N ASP A 46 -22.44 -8.03 14.29
CA ASP A 46 -21.91 -9.34 14.70
C ASP A 46 -20.59 -9.69 14.00
N ARG A 47 -20.28 -9.03 12.89
CA ARG A 47 -19.10 -9.29 12.04
C ARG A 47 -18.53 -7.98 11.50
N VAL A 48 -17.20 -7.88 11.51
CA VAL A 48 -16.46 -6.74 10.95
C VAL A 48 -15.51 -7.24 9.88
N ILE A 49 -15.57 -6.65 8.68
CA ILE A 49 -14.64 -6.93 7.59
C ILE A 49 -13.75 -5.70 7.44
N ILE A 50 -12.45 -5.85 7.70
CA ILE A 50 -11.48 -4.78 7.53
C ILE A 50 -11.07 -4.72 6.06
N ALA A 51 -11.34 -3.60 5.41
CA ALA A 51 -11.06 -3.37 3.99
C ALA A 51 -10.28 -2.06 3.76
N PHE A 52 -9.28 -1.78 4.62
CA PHE A 52 -8.44 -0.57 4.52
C PHE A 52 -7.36 -0.65 3.43
N GLY A 53 -7.33 -1.75 2.67
CA GLY A 53 -6.29 -2.05 1.70
C GLY A 53 -5.13 -2.82 2.33
N PHE A 54 -4.00 -2.83 1.64
CA PHE A 54 -2.83 -3.63 1.99
C PHE A 54 -1.60 -2.75 2.13
N GLN A 55 -0.65 -3.20 2.96
CA GLN A 55 0.68 -2.60 3.06
C GLN A 55 1.72 -3.59 2.52
N PRO A 56 2.82 -3.10 1.94
CA PRO A 56 3.95 -3.96 1.59
C PRO A 56 4.45 -4.75 2.81
N SER A 57 4.78 -6.02 2.60
CA SER A 57 5.37 -6.90 3.61
C SER A 57 6.70 -7.43 3.07
N PRO A 58 7.78 -6.62 3.07
CA PRO A 58 9.06 -7.06 2.56
C PRO A 58 9.62 -8.17 3.45
N ALA A 59 10.16 -9.22 2.82
CA ALA A 59 10.71 -10.34 3.56
C ALA A 59 12.03 -9.95 4.23
N PRO A 60 12.34 -10.45 5.45
CA PRO A 60 13.57 -10.09 6.16
C PRO A 60 14.86 -10.34 5.36
N TRP A 61 14.89 -11.38 4.53
CA TRP A 61 16.03 -11.74 3.69
C TRP A 61 16.33 -10.74 2.57
N PHE A 62 15.47 -9.75 2.30
CA PHE A 62 15.75 -8.71 1.30
C PHE A 62 17.08 -8.00 1.59
N ALA A 63 17.37 -7.75 2.87
CA ALA A 63 18.61 -7.12 3.29
C ALA A 63 19.85 -7.96 2.94
N ASP A 64 19.76 -9.29 3.11
CA ASP A 64 20.87 -10.22 2.83
C ASP A 64 21.26 -10.23 1.35
N PHE A 65 20.31 -9.90 0.47
CA PHE A 65 20.50 -9.86 -0.98
C PHE A 65 20.55 -8.46 -1.55
N GLY A 66 20.64 -7.40 -0.73
CA GLY A 66 20.74 -6.02 -1.22
C GLY A 66 19.49 -5.52 -1.97
N ILE A 67 18.31 -6.03 -1.62
CA ILE A 67 17.02 -5.56 -2.17
C ILE A 67 16.54 -4.39 -1.30
N ALA A 68 16.77 -3.16 -1.78
CA ALA A 68 16.40 -1.96 -1.05
C ALA A 68 14.89 -1.65 -1.13
N VAL A 69 14.33 -1.15 -0.03
CA VAL A 69 12.95 -0.67 0.05
C VAL A 69 12.88 0.83 0.34
N ASP A 70 11.73 1.45 0.08
CA ASP A 70 11.43 2.82 0.47
C ASP A 70 10.87 2.95 1.89
N ASP A 71 10.56 4.18 2.29
CA ASP A 71 9.98 4.52 3.59
C ASP A 71 8.61 3.87 3.85
N ARG A 72 7.96 3.35 2.80
CA ARG A 72 6.69 2.65 2.86
C ARG A 72 6.83 1.13 2.67
N GLY A 73 8.06 0.61 2.63
CA GLY A 73 8.36 -0.81 2.48
C GLY A 73 8.23 -1.34 1.04
N ARG A 74 8.09 -0.47 0.03
CA ARG A 74 8.03 -0.86 -1.38
C ARG A 74 9.44 -1.06 -1.93
N VAL A 75 9.64 -2.05 -2.79
CA VAL A 75 10.92 -2.31 -3.46
C VAL A 75 11.30 -1.13 -4.35
N ARG A 76 12.56 -0.68 -4.23
CA ARG A 76 13.13 0.34 -5.11
C ARG A 76 13.55 -0.29 -6.44
N ALA A 77 12.65 -0.25 -7.41
CA ALA A 77 12.87 -0.70 -8.78
C ALA A 77 12.03 0.17 -9.72
N THR A 78 12.65 1.10 -10.43
CA THR A 78 11.92 2.06 -11.28
C THR A 78 12.27 1.87 -12.77
N PRO A 79 11.49 2.43 -13.71
CA PRO A 79 11.87 2.46 -15.12
C PRO A 79 13.23 3.11 -15.40
N ALA A 80 13.70 3.99 -14.51
CA ALA A 80 14.97 4.72 -14.64
C ALA A 80 16.16 4.05 -13.92
N SER A 81 16.00 2.80 -13.48
CA SER A 81 17.10 2.02 -12.89
C SER A 81 18.11 1.62 -13.97
N ALA A 82 19.28 1.09 -13.59
CA ALA A 82 20.35 0.76 -14.55
C ALA A 82 19.87 -0.14 -15.71
N ARG A 83 18.99 -1.08 -15.40
CA ARG A 83 18.07 -1.74 -16.34
C ARG A 83 16.65 -1.49 -15.85
N LYS A 84 15.66 -1.45 -16.74
CA LYS A 84 14.26 -1.19 -16.37
C LYS A 84 13.83 -2.09 -15.20
N PHE A 85 13.30 -1.49 -14.14
CA PHE A 85 12.78 -2.22 -12.96
C PHE A 85 13.78 -3.14 -12.25
N GLN A 86 15.09 -2.93 -12.44
CA GLN A 86 16.13 -3.62 -11.69
C GLN A 86 16.22 -3.04 -10.27
N THR A 87 16.40 -3.90 -9.28
CA THR A 87 16.69 -3.50 -7.91
C THR A 87 18.18 -3.15 -7.75
N ALA A 88 18.60 -2.78 -6.54
CA ALA A 88 20.04 -2.63 -6.24
C ALA A 88 20.81 -3.96 -6.36
N ASN A 89 20.13 -5.12 -6.29
CA ASN A 89 20.70 -6.40 -6.69
C ASN A 89 20.58 -6.58 -8.22
N PRO A 90 21.68 -6.72 -8.97
CA PRO A 90 21.64 -6.83 -10.43
C PRO A 90 20.84 -8.02 -10.96
N LYS A 91 20.62 -9.05 -10.15
CA LYS A 91 19.91 -10.29 -10.53
C LYS A 91 18.44 -10.28 -10.14
N VAL A 92 17.94 -9.22 -9.49
CA VAL A 92 16.57 -9.14 -8.99
C VAL A 92 15.86 -7.93 -9.58
N PHE A 93 14.67 -8.17 -10.09
CA PHE A 93 13.77 -7.19 -10.69
C PHE A 93 12.43 -7.22 -9.96
N ALA A 94 11.71 -6.11 -9.97
CA ALA A 94 10.40 -6.02 -9.34
C ALA A 94 9.47 -5.06 -10.10
N GLY A 95 8.17 -5.35 -10.10
CA GLY A 95 7.13 -4.50 -10.67
C GLY A 95 5.80 -4.69 -9.94
N GLY A 96 4.80 -3.90 -10.30
CA GLY A 96 3.46 -3.95 -9.72
C GLY A 96 3.39 -3.32 -8.32
N ASP A 97 2.47 -3.82 -7.50
CA ASP A 97 2.15 -3.25 -6.18
C ASP A 97 3.35 -3.20 -5.23
N MET A 98 4.30 -4.14 -5.35
CA MET A 98 5.51 -4.11 -4.53
C MET A 98 6.44 -2.95 -4.86
N VAL A 99 6.27 -2.28 -6.00
CA VAL A 99 7.03 -1.09 -6.41
C VAL A 99 6.20 0.18 -6.27
N ARG A 100 4.98 0.18 -6.80
CA ARG A 100 4.10 1.36 -6.84
C ARG A 100 3.26 1.54 -5.57
N GLY A 101 2.87 0.44 -4.93
CA GLY A 101 1.70 0.37 -4.04
C GLY A 101 0.43 0.01 -4.82
N SER A 102 -0.66 -0.29 -4.10
CA SER A 102 -1.91 -0.80 -4.66
C SER A 102 -2.44 0.04 -5.82
N ASP A 103 -2.60 -0.60 -6.97
CA ASP A 103 -3.11 -0.01 -8.21
C ASP A 103 -3.91 -1.04 -9.04
N LEU A 104 -4.26 -0.69 -10.27
CA LEU A 104 -4.96 -1.54 -11.21
C LEU A 104 -4.06 -2.65 -11.77
N VAL A 105 -4.68 -3.79 -12.07
CA VAL A 105 -4.03 -4.95 -12.69
C VAL A 105 -3.31 -4.59 -14.00
N VAL A 106 -3.88 -3.69 -14.81
CA VAL A 106 -3.26 -3.26 -16.07
C VAL A 106 -1.90 -2.60 -15.85
N THR A 107 -1.75 -1.84 -14.76
CA THR A 107 -0.49 -1.18 -14.44
C THR A 107 0.54 -2.21 -13.96
N ALA A 108 0.13 -3.19 -13.15
CA ALA A 108 1.01 -4.28 -12.74
C ALA A 108 1.48 -5.13 -13.94
N ILE A 109 0.59 -5.41 -14.90
CA ILE A 109 0.96 -6.10 -16.15
C ILE A 109 1.97 -5.28 -16.95
N PHE A 110 1.73 -3.97 -17.11
CA PHE A 110 2.65 -3.08 -17.81
C PHE A 110 4.05 -3.11 -17.18
N GLU A 111 4.16 -2.94 -15.87
CA GLU A 111 5.45 -2.99 -15.19
C GLU A 111 6.11 -4.36 -15.23
N GLY A 112 5.32 -5.44 -15.18
CA GLY A 112 5.86 -6.79 -15.37
C GLY A 112 6.49 -6.96 -16.75
N ARG A 113 5.90 -6.38 -17.80
CA ARG A 113 6.47 -6.39 -19.16
C ARG A 113 7.75 -5.57 -19.25
N GLU A 114 7.75 -4.36 -18.68
CA GLU A 114 8.95 -3.52 -18.66
C GLU A 114 10.09 -4.14 -17.84
N ALA A 115 9.78 -4.82 -16.73
CA ALA A 115 10.76 -5.58 -15.96
C ALA A 115 11.30 -6.78 -16.77
N ALA A 116 10.45 -7.45 -17.54
CA ALA A 116 10.90 -8.51 -18.45
C ALA A 116 11.87 -7.97 -19.52
N GLU A 117 11.59 -6.80 -20.11
CA GLU A 117 12.55 -6.12 -21.00
C GLU A 117 13.88 -5.82 -20.29
N GLY A 118 13.84 -5.34 -19.04
CA GLY A 118 15.04 -5.13 -18.23
C GLY A 118 15.83 -6.42 -17.95
N ILE A 119 15.15 -7.56 -17.81
CA ILE A 119 15.77 -8.88 -17.67
C ILE A 119 16.42 -9.33 -18.98
N LEU A 120 15.74 -9.19 -20.12
CA LEU A 120 16.30 -9.52 -21.44
C LEU A 120 17.56 -8.70 -21.71
N ASP A 121 17.47 -7.39 -21.47
CA ASP A 121 18.58 -6.47 -21.50
C ASP A 121 19.74 -7.00 -20.63
N TYR A 122 19.49 -7.33 -19.35
CA TYR A 122 20.49 -7.87 -18.43
C TYR A 122 21.16 -9.16 -18.91
N LEU A 123 20.41 -10.04 -19.57
CA LEU A 123 20.88 -11.30 -20.12
C LEU A 123 21.48 -11.17 -21.53
N GLU A 124 21.44 -9.98 -22.12
CA GLU A 124 21.95 -9.67 -23.46
C GLU A 124 21.27 -10.51 -24.57
N VAL A 125 19.94 -10.68 -24.49
CA VAL A 125 19.10 -11.44 -25.44
C VAL A 125 17.94 -10.65 -26.02
#